data_AF-A0A1G2TP12-F1
#
_entry.id   AF-A0A1G2TP12-F1
#
_cell.length_a   1.000
_cell.length_b   1.000
_cell.length_c   1.000
_cell.angle_alpha   90.00
_cell.angle_beta   90.00
_cell.angle_gamma   90.00
#
_symmetry.space_group_name_H-M   'P 1'
#
loop_
_entity.id
_entity.type
_entity.pdbx_description
1 polymer ?
#
loop_
_entity_poly.entity_id
_entity_poly.type
_entity_poly.pdbx_seq_one_letter_code
_entity_poly.pdbx_strand_id
1 'polypeptide(L)' 'MKRIRLAKQMSQGDICRKLGVDRSYISNVESGKKNPTLSTITKLAKALGVSVGELLK' A
#
# COMPACT_ATOMS: atom_id res chain seq x y z
N MET A 1 2.57 4.49 4.00
CA MET A 1 1.87 4.10 2.74
C MET A 1 1.40 5.30 1.90
N LYS A 2 0.35 6.06 2.29
CA LYS A 2 -0.25 7.15 1.48
C LYS A 2 0.76 8.17 0.97
N ARG A 3 1.69 8.63 1.83
CA ARG A 3 2.80 9.55 1.48
C ARG A 3 3.60 9.03 0.28
N ILE A 4 4.06 7.79 0.36
CA ILE A 4 4.88 7.14 -0.68
C ILE A 4 4.08 6.99 -1.97
N ARG A 5 2.82 6.56 -1.87
CA ARG A 5 1.93 6.38 -3.02
C ARG A 5 1.77 7.71 -3.80
N LEU A 6 1.49 8.81 -3.09
CA LEU A 6 1.33 10.12 -3.69
C LEU A 6 2.64 10.66 -4.28
N ALA A 7 3.78 10.46 -3.61
CA ALA A 7 5.09 10.83 -4.13
C ALA A 7 5.43 10.11 -5.45
N LYS A 8 4.90 8.90 -5.64
CA LYS A 8 5.03 8.10 -6.87
C LYS A 8 3.92 8.36 -7.89
N GLN A 9 3.07 9.37 -7.68
CA GLN A 9 1.94 9.72 -8.54
C GLN A 9 0.98 8.55 -8.81
N MET A 10 0.88 7.60 -7.87
CA MET A 10 -0.01 6.46 -8.00
C MET A 10 -1.37 6.76 -7.36
N SER A 11 -2.45 6.35 -8.00
CA SER A 11 -3.77 6.29 -7.38
C SER A 11 -3.91 5.05 -6.49
N GLN A 12 -4.92 5.02 -5.61
CA GLN A 12 -5.26 3.79 -4.88
C GLN A 12 -5.61 2.65 -5.86
N GLY A 13 -6.26 2.99 -6.97
CA GLY A 13 -6.61 2.03 -8.03
C GLY A 13 -5.38 1.38 -8.67
N ASP A 14 -4.25 2.09 -8.79
CA ASP A 14 -3.02 1.52 -9.33
C ASP A 14 -2.43 0.46 -8.40
N ILE A 15 -2.55 0.64 -7.08
CA ILE A 15 -2.17 -0.38 -6.11
C ILE A 15 -3.13 -1.56 -6.16
N CYS A 16 -4.44 -1.30 -6.29
CA CYS A 16 -5.48 -2.34 -6.41
C CYS A 16 -5.19 -3.26 -7.59
N ARG A 17 -4.93 -2.69 -8.78
CA ARG A 17 -4.60 -3.44 -9.99
C ARG A 17 -3.34 -4.28 -9.84
N LYS A 18 -2.30 -3.74 -9.18
CA LYS A 18 -1.04 -4.48 -8.95
C LYS A 18 -1.19 -5.64 -7.96
N LEU A 19 -2.09 -5.53 -6.98
CA LEU A 19 -2.21 -6.49 -5.87
C LEU A 19 -3.43 -7.40 -5.95
N GLY A 20 -4.37 -7.13 -6.87
CA GLY A 20 -5.63 -7.86 -6.95
C GLY A 20 -6.50 -7.67 -5.70
N VAL A 21 -6.51 -6.45 -5.15
CA VAL A 21 -7.29 -6.11 -3.94
C VAL A 21 -8.25 -4.98 -4.21
N ASP A 22 -9.26 -4.84 -3.35
CA ASP A 22 -10.29 -3.82 -3.48
C ASP A 22 -9.77 -2.43 -3.06
N ARG A 23 -10.37 -1.38 -3.62
CA ARG A 23 -10.05 0.00 -3.22
C ARG A 23 -10.37 0.28 -1.75
N SER A 24 -11.41 -0.35 -1.21
CA SER A 24 -11.77 -0.26 0.21
C SER A 24 -10.65 -0.82 1.10
N TYR A 25 -10.01 -1.92 0.69
CA TYR A 25 -8.87 -2.49 1.38
C TYR A 25 -7.71 -1.50 1.47
N ILE A 26 -7.31 -0.90 0.34
CA ILE A 26 -6.24 0.10 0.30
C ILE A 26 -6.58 1.32 1.14
N SER A 27 -7.82 1.81 1.06
CA SER A 27 -8.29 2.94 1.88
C SER A 27 -8.21 2.65 3.38
N ASN A 28 -8.62 1.45 3.81
CA ASN A 28 -8.56 1.03 5.22
C ASN A 28 -7.11 0.88 5.71
N VAL A 29 -6.20 0.38 4.87
CA VAL A 29 -4.76 0.32 5.20
C VAL A 29 -4.17 1.73 5.30
N GLU A 30 -4.49 2.64 4.37
CA GLU A 30 -3.99 4.02 4.40
C GLU A 30 -4.52 4.86 5.57
N SER A 31 -5.72 4.55 6.06
CA SER A 31 -6.35 5.24 7.19
C SER A 31 -6.06 4.59 8.55
N GLY A 32 -5.24 3.54 8.60
CA GLY A 32 -4.90 2.83 9.83
C GLY A 32 -6.05 1.99 10.41
N LYS A 33 -7.19 1.88 9.73
CA LYS A 33 -8.36 1.09 10.17
C LYS A 33 -8.16 -0.42 10.03
N LYS A 34 -7.08 -0.84 9.35
CA LYS A 34 -6.70 -2.25 9.19
C LYS A 34 -5.26 -2.43 9.67
N ASN A 35 -5.00 -3.51 10.40
CA ASN A 35 -3.65 -3.97 10.70
C ASN A 35 -3.27 -5.09 9.69
N PRO A 36 -2.53 -4.79 8.61
CA PRO A 36 -2.15 -5.78 7.61
C PRO A 36 -1.12 -6.77 8.17
N THR A 37 -1.14 -8.00 7.65
CA THR A 37 -0.08 -8.98 7.97
C THR A 37 1.26 -8.54 7.37
N LEU A 38 2.36 -9.09 7.88
CA LEU A 38 3.69 -8.86 7.31
C LEU A 38 3.73 -9.21 5.81
N SER A 39 3.09 -10.31 5.40
CA SER A 39 2.98 -10.69 3.98
C SER A 39 2.31 -9.61 3.13
N THR A 40 1.22 -9.00 3.62
CA THR A 40 0.59 -7.87 2.93
C THR A 40 1.51 -6.66 2.88
N ILE A 41 2.19 -6.33 3.99
CA ILE A 41 3.14 -5.21 4.03
C ILE A 41 4.24 -5.41 2.98
N THR A 42 4.78 -6.62 2.84
CA THR A 42 5.77 -6.96 1.80
C THR A 42 5.20 -6.79 0.40
N LYS A 43 3.96 -7.25 0.14
CA LYS A 43 3.29 -7.07 -1.15
C LYS A 43 3.06 -5.59 -1.47
N LEU A 44 2.63 -4.78 -0.50
CA LEU A 44 2.43 -3.34 -0.65
C LEU A 44 3.76 -2.62 -0.95
N ALA A 45 4.82 -2.96 -0.22
CA ALA A 45 6.15 -2.40 -0.45
C ALA A 45 6.65 -2.73 -1.87
N LYS A 46 6.47 -3.97 -2.32
CA LYS A 46 6.78 -4.40 -3.69
C LYS A 46 5.96 -3.64 -4.74
N ALA A 47 4.65 -3.47 -4.52
CA ALA A 47 3.77 -2.74 -5.45
C ALA A 47 4.12 -1.25 -5.57
N LEU A 48 4.59 -0.66 -4.47
CA LEU A 48 5.10 0.71 -4.40
C LEU A 48 6.56 0.83 -4.86
N GLY A 49 7.29 -0.28 -5.01
CA GLY A 49 8.72 -0.27 -5.36
C GLY A 49 9.56 0.42 -4.29
N VAL A 50 9.35 0.05 -3.03
CA VAL A 50 10.10 0.53 -1.85
C VAL A 50 10.43 -0.64 -0.94
N SER A 51 11.33 -0.43 0.02
CA SER A 51 11.58 -1.43 1.07
C SER A 51 10.44 -1.47 2.09
N VAL A 52 10.31 -2.59 2.82
CA VAL A 52 9.36 -2.68 3.95
C VAL A 52 9.67 -1.64 5.03
N GLY A 53 10.96 -1.42 5.33
CA GLY A 53 11.38 -0.41 6.30
C GLY A 53 10.98 1.00 5.88
N GLU A 54 11.08 1.35 4.60
CA GLU A 54 10.61 2.64 4.08
C GLU A 54 9.08 2.77 4.16
N LEU A 55 8.34 1.69 3.91
CA LEU A 55 6.88 1.69 4.00
C LEU A 55 6.34 1.94 5.42
N LEU A 56 7.09 1.50 6.44
CA LEU A 56 6.75 1.59 7.86
C LEU A 56 7.23 2.89 8.53
N LYS A 57 8.03 3.70 7.85
CA LYS A 57 8.38 5.09 8.24
C LYS A 57 7.28 6.07 7.81
#